data_AF-A0A7X4AQJ9-F1
#
_entry.id   AF-A0A7X4AQJ9-F1
#
_cell.length_a   1.000
_cell.length_b   1.000
_cell.length_c   1.000
_cell.angle_alpha   90.00
_cell.angle_beta   90.00
_cell.angle_gamma   90.00
#
_symmetry.space_group_name_H-M   'P 1'
#
loop_
_entity.id
_entity.type
_entity.pdbx_description
1 polymer ?
#
loop_
_entity_poly.entity_id
_entity_poly.type
_entity_poly.pdbx_seq_one_letter_code
_entity_poly.pdbx_strand_id
1 'polypeptide(L)' 'MSPDRRQEVRDRLDGGETVSAIARSVKTSRQTIMRARDQS' A
#
# COMPACT_ATOMS: atom_id res chain seq x y z
N MET A 1 7.37 6.59 1.60
CA MET A 1 6.08 6.93 0.96
C MET A 1 5.59 8.22 1.59
N SER A 2 4.94 9.10 0.81
CA SER A 2 4.21 10.25 1.38
C SER A 2 3.06 9.75 2.29
N PRO A 3 2.65 10.50 3.33
CA PRO A 3 1.48 10.17 4.15
C PRO A 3 0.23 9.87 3.33
N ASP A 4 -0.07 10.70 2.31
CA ASP A 4 -1.26 10.53 1.45
C ASP A 4 -1.19 9.21 0.67
N ARG A 5 -0.01 8.88 0.16
CA ARG A 5 0.25 7.62 -0.57
C ARG A 5 0.11 6.41 0.36
N ARG A 6 0.47 6.56 1.64
CA ARG A 6 0.32 5.51 2.64
C ARG A 6 -1.15 5.31 3.00
N GLN A 7 -1.91 6.39 3.11
CA GLN A 7 -3.35 6.33 3.35
C GLN A 7 -4.07 5.65 2.20
N GLU A 8 -3.79 6.03 0.95
CA GLU A 8 -4.33 5.37 -0.25
C GLU A 8 -4.06 3.85 -0.24
N VAL A 9 -2.85 3.44 0.13
CA VAL A 9 -2.48 2.02 0.24
C VAL A 9 -3.30 1.31 1.32
N ARG A 10 -3.52 1.95 2.48
CA ARG A 10 -4.32 1.38 3.57
C ARG A 10 -5.78 1.23 3.16
N ASP A 11 -6.38 2.28 2.60
CA ASP A 11 -7.77 2.26 2.16
C ASP A 11 -8.03 1.15 1.12
N ARG A 12 -7.07 0.92 0.21
CA ARG A 12 -7.13 -0.14 -0.81
C ARG A 12 -6.96 -1.54 -0.23
N LEU A 13 -6.08 -1.70 0.77
CA LEU A 13 -5.93 -2.96 1.50
C LEU A 13 -7.20 -3.30 2.27
N ASP A 14 -7.81 -2.31 2.93
CA ASP A 14 -9.08 -2.46 3.66
C ASP A 14 -10.25 -2.76 2.71
N GLY A 15 -10.20 -2.26 1.48
CA GLY A 15 -11.10 -2.61 0.38
C GLY A 15 -10.90 -4.02 -0.19
N GLY A 16 -9.96 -4.82 0.34
CA GLY A 16 -9.71 -6.21 -0.08
C GLY A 16 -8.78 -6.35 -1.28
N GLU A 17 -8.15 -5.27 -1.74
CA GLU A 17 -7.21 -5.33 -2.86
C GLU A 17 -5.87 -5.96 -2.43
N THR A 18 -5.32 -6.84 -3.26
CA THR A 18 -4.09 -7.55 -2.88
C THR A 18 -2.86 -6.63 -2.88
N VAL A 19 -1.92 -6.88 -1.96
CA VAL A 19 -0.59 -6.22 -1.90
C VAL A 19 0.10 -6.18 -3.27
N SER A 20 0.00 -7.27 -4.03
CA SER A 20 0.58 -7.38 -5.38
C SER A 20 -0.06 -6.41 -6.38
N ALA A 21 -1.39 -6.27 -6.35
CA ALA A 21 -2.12 -5.38 -7.24
C ALA A 21 -1.81 -3.92 -6.93
N ILE A 22 -1.83 -3.57 -5.64
CA ILE A 22 -1.48 -2.23 -5.17
C ILE A 22 -0.04 -1.90 -5.56
N ALA A 23 0.93 -2.78 -5.28
CA ALA A 23 2.33 -2.57 -5.61
C ALA A 23 2.55 -2.26 -7.11
N ARG A 24 1.87 -2.99 -8.01
CA ARG A 24 1.91 -2.72 -9.45
C ARG A 24 1.29 -1.38 -9.80
N SER A 25 0.12 -1.06 -9.22
CA SER A 25 -0.61 0.18 -9.47
C SER A 25 0.20 1.42 -9.05
N VAL A 26 0.77 1.40 -7.84
CA VAL A 26 1.57 2.52 -7.32
C VAL A 26 3.06 2.45 -7.68
N LYS A 27 3.45 1.55 -8.60
CA LYS A 27 4.82 1.36 -9.11
C LYS A 27 5.87 1.25 -8.00
N THR A 28 5.61 0.38 -7.02
CA THR A 28 6.50 0.17 -5.88
C THR A 28 6.64 -1.32 -5.54
N SER A 29 7.50 -1.64 -4.56
CA SER A 29 7.71 -3.02 -4.14
C SER A 29 6.61 -3.49 -3.18
N ARG A 30 6.32 -4.80 -3.18
CA ARG A 30 5.42 -5.41 -2.18
C ARG A 30 5.90 -5.17 -0.74
N GLN A 31 7.22 -5.21 -0.51
CA GLN A 31 7.79 -4.88 0.79
C GLN A 31 7.47 -3.44 1.22
N THR A 32 7.50 -2.49 0.28
CA THR A 32 7.14 -1.10 0.56
C THR A 32 5.67 -0.98 0.98
N ILE A 33 4.77 -1.71 0.32
CA ILE A 33 3.35 -1.79 0.70
C ILE A 33 3.18 -2.42 2.09
N MET A 34 3.90 -3.51 2.38
CA MET A 34 3.83 -4.15 3.69
C MET A 34 4.36 -3.25 4.82
N ARG A 35 5.45 -2.51 4.61
CA ARG A 35 5.93 -1.52 5.59
C ARG A 35 4.97 -0.34 5.75
N ALA A 36 4.30 0.06 4.67
CA ALA A 36 3.28 1.10 4.71
C ALA A 36 2.05 0.69 5.55
N ARG A 37 1.74 -0.62 5.60
CA ARG A 37 0.73 -1.20 6.49
C ARG A 37 1.17 -1.20 7.95
N ASP A 38 2.40 -1.62 8.26
CA ASP A 38 2.89 -1.78 9.64
C ASP A 38 3.23 -0.46 10.35
N GLN A 39 3.44 0.62 9.60
CA GLN A 39 3.67 1.95 10.18
C GLN A 39 2.32 2.60 10.56
N SER A 40 1.85 2.26 11.76
CA SER A 40 0.79 2.96 12.50
C SER A 40 1.17 4.39 12.81
#